data_AF-A0A930FET7-F1
#
_entry.id   AF-A0A930FET7-F1
#
_cell.length_a   1.000
_cell.length_b   1.000
_cell.length_c   1.000
_cell.angle_alpha   90.00
_cell.angle_beta   90.00
_cell.angle_gamma   90.00
#
_symmetry.space_group_name_H-M   'P 1'
#
loop_
_entity.id
_entity.type
_entity.pdbx_description
1 polymer ?
#
loop_
_entity_poly.entity_id
_entity_poly.type
_entity_poly.pdbx_seq_one_letter_code
_entity_poly.pdbx_strand_id
1 'polypeptide(L)'
;LMVGFMNPWIYMYDADIVWDKPDEELLLKFSIPFNSRELEEEGKITINPEYGYEFSHTLETQIRGQLKNGLAMIDFYESCDKRHRLSHYGSDYIATLCIKL
;
A
#
# COMPACT_ATOMS: atom_id res chain seq x y z
N LEU A 1 15.64 -13.16 1.86
CA LEU A 1 14.31 -12.77 1.37
C LEU A 1 14.30 -11.26 1.25
N MET A 2 14.07 -10.73 0.05
CA MET A 2 13.81 -9.30 -0.16
C MET A 2 12.36 -9.18 -0.63
N VAL A 3 11.56 -8.33 0.02
CA VAL A 3 10.16 -8.11 -0.34
C VAL A 3 9.91 -6.61 -0.38
N GLY A 4 9.31 -6.13 -1.46
CA GLY A 4 8.75 -4.79 -1.55
C GLY A 4 7.24 -4.82 -1.47
N PHE A 5 6.64 -3.85 -0.79
CA PHE A 5 5.20 -3.64 -0.74
C PHE A 5 4.90 -2.17 -0.55
N MET A 6 3.68 -1.77 -0.91
CA MET A 6 3.20 -0.42 -0.67
C MET A 6 3.00 -0.16 0.83
N ASN A 7 3.24 1.07 1.24
CA ASN A 7 2.94 1.51 2.59
C ASN A 7 1.42 1.59 2.75
N PRO A 8 0.80 0.87 3.71
CA PRO A 8 -0.64 0.65 3.66
C PRO A 8 -1.49 1.92 3.79
N TRP A 9 -0.95 3.01 4.34
CA TRP A 9 -1.67 4.30 4.46
C TRP A 9 -2.06 4.91 3.12
N ILE A 10 -1.37 4.59 2.03
CA ILE A 10 -1.73 5.15 0.71
C ILE A 10 -3.13 4.66 0.27
N TYR A 11 -3.53 3.46 0.69
CA TYR A 11 -4.84 2.89 0.38
C TYR A 11 -5.99 3.55 1.14
N MET A 12 -5.69 4.50 2.05
CA MET A 12 -6.72 5.31 2.69
C MET A 12 -7.29 6.37 1.74
N TYR A 13 -6.62 6.60 0.60
CA TYR A 13 -7.01 7.56 -0.42
C TYR A 13 -7.43 6.83 -1.70
N ASP A 14 -8.16 7.55 -2.54
CA ASP A 14 -8.57 7.05 -3.85
C ASP A 14 -7.39 7.10 -4.84
N ALA A 15 -7.03 5.96 -5.41
CA ALA A 15 -5.86 5.84 -6.29
C ALA A 15 -5.99 6.72 -7.54
N ASP A 16 -7.16 6.78 -8.17
CA ASP A 16 -7.39 7.60 -9.37
C ASP A 16 -7.21 9.08 -9.04
N ILE A 17 -7.68 9.51 -7.86
CA ILE A 17 -7.48 10.89 -7.40
C ILE A 17 -6.00 11.19 -7.14
N VAL A 18 -5.28 10.24 -6.55
CA VAL A 18 -3.86 10.39 -6.22
C VAL A 18 -2.98 10.42 -7.47
N TRP A 19 -3.29 9.64 -8.50
CA TRP A 19 -2.45 9.53 -9.70
C TRP A 19 -2.88 10.46 -10.83
N ASP A 20 -4.18 10.54 -11.11
CA ASP A 20 -4.66 11.07 -12.39
C ASP A 20 -5.36 12.42 -12.28
N LYS A 21 -5.68 12.87 -11.06
CA LYS A 21 -6.47 14.09 -10.83
C LYS A 21 -5.75 15.12 -9.97
N PRO A 22 -4.76 15.84 -10.53
CA PRO A 22 -3.91 16.75 -9.76
C PRO A 22 -4.67 17.91 -9.10
N ASP A 23 -5.80 18.31 -9.68
CA ASP A 23 -6.63 19.43 -9.22
C ASP A 23 -7.70 19.02 -8.19
N GLU A 24 -7.94 17.71 -7.97
CA GLU A 24 -8.89 17.24 -6.96
C GLU A 24 -8.22 17.10 -5.58
N GLU A 25 -8.92 17.51 -4.52
CA GLU A 25 -8.40 17.46 -3.15
C GLU A 25 -8.19 16.01 -2.67
N LEU A 26 -7.09 15.78 -1.94
CA LEU A 26 -6.78 14.48 -1.35
C LEU A 26 -7.58 14.29 -0.05
N LEU A 27 -8.67 13.54 -0.13
CA LEU A 27 -9.54 13.24 1.01
C LEU A 27 -9.36 11.80 1.51
N LEU A 28 -9.35 11.65 2.84
CA LEU A 28 -9.37 10.34 3.47
C LEU A 28 -10.69 9.63 3.16
N LYS A 29 -10.63 8.46 2.52
CA LYS A 29 -11.79 7.78 1.95
C LYS A 29 -11.98 6.36 2.49
N PHE A 30 -10.89 5.62 2.70
CA PHE A 30 -10.97 4.21 3.04
C PHE A 30 -10.25 3.87 4.35
N SER A 31 -10.80 2.87 5.04
CA SER A 31 -10.18 2.25 6.22
C SER A 31 -9.20 1.16 5.81
N ILE A 32 -8.20 0.89 6.66
CA ILE A 32 -7.26 -0.23 6.50
C ILE A 32 -7.71 -1.39 7.41
N PRO A 33 -7.71 -2.65 6.92
CA PRO A 33 -7.31 -3.07 5.58
C PRO A 33 -8.38 -2.78 4.52
N PHE A 34 -8.01 -2.02 3.49
CA PHE A 34 -8.71 -1.83 2.24
C PHE A 34 -8.81 -3.14 1.45
N ASN A 35 -10.02 -3.43 0.95
CA ASN A 35 -10.33 -4.55 0.09
C ASN A 35 -11.17 -4.05 -1.10
N SER A 36 -10.54 -3.90 -2.26
CA SER A 36 -11.21 -3.36 -3.45
C SER A 36 -12.41 -4.19 -3.90
N ARG A 37 -12.36 -5.51 -3.72
CA ARG A 37 -13.45 -6.41 -4.12
C ARG A 37 -14.70 -6.20 -3.28
N GLU A 38 -14.55 -6.14 -1.96
CA GLU A 38 -15.70 -5.87 -1.07
C GLU A 38 -16.32 -4.51 -1.36
N LEU A 39 -15.48 -3.49 -1.59
CA LEU A 39 -15.95 -2.14 -1.90
C LEU A 39 -16.65 -2.05 -3.27
N GLU A 40 -16.21 -2.83 -4.26
CA GLU A 40 -16.89 -2.94 -5.54
C GLU A 40 -18.23 -3.69 -5.42
N GLU A 41 -18.26 -4.80 -4.66
CA GLU A 41 -19.50 -5.53 -4.36
C GLU A 41 -20.53 -4.63 -3.63
N GLU A 42 -20.07 -3.70 -2.81
CA GLU A 42 -20.88 -2.66 -2.14
C GLU A 42 -21.23 -1.45 -3.05
N GLY A 43 -20.71 -1.40 -4.28
CA GLY A 43 -20.92 -0.31 -5.23
C GLY A 43 -20.24 1.02 -4.86
N LYS A 44 -19.25 0.99 -3.97
CA LYS A 44 -18.52 2.19 -3.52
C LYS A 44 -17.40 2.60 -4.47
N ILE A 45 -16.87 1.64 -5.21
CA ILE A 45 -15.84 1.85 -6.23
C ILE A 45 -16.16 0.98 -7.45
N THR A 46 -15.47 1.24 -8.56
CA THR A 46 -15.50 0.39 -9.75
C THR A 46 -14.06 0.10 -10.13
N ILE A 47 -13.74 -1.18 -10.28
CA ILE A 47 -12.39 -1.61 -10.58
C ILE A 47 -12.18 -1.60 -12.08
N ASN A 48 -11.13 -0.91 -12.51
CA ASN A 48 -10.67 -1.02 -13.88
C ASN A 48 -10.08 -2.42 -14.09
N PRO A 49 -10.63 -3.24 -15.00
CA PRO A 49 -10.15 -4.60 -15.24
C PRO A 49 -8.67 -4.69 -15.64
N GLU A 50 -8.10 -3.62 -16.20
CA GLU A 50 -6.69 -3.54 -16.59
C GLU A 50 -5.75 -3.43 -15.38
N TYR A 51 -6.21 -2.86 -14.26
CA TYR A 51 -5.43 -2.72 -13.03
C TYR A 51 -5.70 -3.84 -12.01
N GLY A 52 -6.88 -4.44 -12.08
CA GLY A 52 -7.27 -5.56 -11.22
C GLY A 52 -7.57 -5.15 -9.77
N TYR A 53 -7.84 -6.15 -8.93
CA TYR A 53 -8.15 -5.92 -7.52
C TYR A 53 -6.89 -5.68 -6.71
N GLU A 54 -6.91 -4.59 -5.93
CA GLU A 54 -5.88 -4.28 -4.94
C GLU A 54 -6.37 -4.50 -3.51
N PHE A 55 -5.45 -4.91 -2.65
CA PHE A 55 -5.71 -5.17 -1.24
C PHE A 55 -4.58 -4.56 -0.44
N SER A 56 -4.93 -3.76 0.56
CA SER A 56 -3.93 -3.30 1.52
C SER A 56 -3.65 -4.38 2.57
N HIS A 57 -2.80 -4.05 3.52
CA HIS A 57 -2.41 -4.93 4.60
C HIS A 57 -2.09 -4.12 5.86
N THR A 58 -1.77 -4.79 6.96
CA THR A 58 -1.09 -4.15 8.07
C THR A 58 0.42 -4.37 7.94
N LEU A 59 1.22 -3.48 8.52
CA LEU A 59 2.66 -3.72 8.65
C LEU A 59 2.94 -4.93 9.54
N GLU A 60 2.05 -5.23 10.50
CA GLU A 60 2.16 -6.44 11.29
C GLU A 60 2.08 -7.70 10.42
N THR A 61 1.10 -7.79 9.52
CA THR A 61 0.97 -8.96 8.63
C THR A 61 2.23 -9.14 7.78
N GLN A 62 2.75 -8.07 7.16
CA GLN A 62 3.93 -8.16 6.28
C GLN A 62 5.24 -8.36 7.07
N ILE A 63 5.55 -7.46 8.00
CA ILE A 63 6.83 -7.42 8.71
C ILE A 63 6.87 -8.48 9.81
N ARG A 64 5.89 -8.49 10.73
CA ARG A 64 5.85 -9.47 11.83
C ARG A 64 5.69 -10.89 11.28
N GLY A 65 5.02 -11.05 10.14
CA GLY A 65 4.94 -12.32 9.42
C GLY A 65 6.32 -12.88 9.06
N GLN A 66 7.22 -12.05 8.52
CA GLN A 66 8.61 -12.47 8.22
C GLN A 66 9.36 -12.86 9.50
N LEU A 67 9.26 -12.05 10.56
CA LEU A 67 9.94 -12.31 11.84
C LEU A 67 9.46 -13.61 12.49
N LYS A 68 8.15 -13.85 12.53
CA LYS A 68 7.56 -15.08 13.09
C LYS A 68 8.00 -16.35 12.35
N ASN A 69 8.37 -16.24 11.08
CA ASN A 69 8.89 -17.36 10.29
C ASN A 69 10.41 -17.59 10.49
N GLY A 70 11.00 -16.97 11.50
CA GLY A 70 12.41 -17.13 11.85
C GLY A 70 13.35 -16.43 10.86
N LEU A 71 12.88 -15.35 10.23
CA LEU A 71 13.75 -14.47 9.46
C LEU A 71 14.21 -13.32 10.36
N ALA A 72 15.50 -12.99 10.31
CA ALA A 72 16.04 -11.76 10.89
C ALA A 72 16.06 -10.66 9.82
N MET A 73 15.40 -9.54 10.11
CA MET A 73 15.50 -8.35 9.27
C MET A 73 16.85 -7.70 9.50
N ILE A 74 17.60 -7.54 8.41
CA ILE A 74 18.93 -6.94 8.41
C ILE A 74 18.95 -5.57 7.73
N ASP A 75 17.91 -5.24 6.98
CA ASP A 75 17.74 -3.92 6.39
C ASP A 75 16.25 -3.58 6.17
N PHE A 76 15.95 -2.29 6.16
CA PHE A 76 14.63 -1.72 5.94
C PHE A 76 14.75 -0.45 5.09
N TYR A 77 14.08 -0.44 3.95
CA TYR A 77 14.15 0.64 2.99
C TYR A 77 12.78 1.23 2.70
N GLU A 78 12.76 2.54 2.50
CA GLU A 78 11.57 3.28 2.09
C GLU A 78 11.86 4.08 0.83
N SER A 79 10.86 4.23 -0.03
CA SER A 79 10.97 5.07 -1.22
C SER A 79 9.66 5.76 -1.57
N CYS A 80 9.80 6.78 -2.41
CA CYS A 80 8.70 7.56 -2.94
C CYS A 80 8.72 7.55 -4.49
N ASP A 81 7.55 7.56 -5.13
CA ASP A 81 7.41 7.93 -6.54
C ASP A 81 7.11 9.42 -6.64
N LYS A 82 7.99 10.21 -7.27
CA LYS A 82 7.82 11.67 -7.39
C LYS A 82 6.53 12.12 -8.09
N ARG A 83 5.85 11.22 -8.79
CA ARG A 83 4.55 11.48 -9.45
C ARG A 83 3.37 11.21 -8.52
N HIS A 84 3.55 10.42 -7.47
CA HIS A 84 2.52 10.08 -6.52
C HIS A 84 2.28 11.27 -5.58
N ARG A 85 1.07 11.83 -5.59
CA ARG A 85 0.78 13.06 -4.83
C ARG A 85 0.94 12.88 -3.33
N LEU A 86 0.79 11.67 -2.81
CA LEU A 86 0.96 11.39 -1.39
C LEU A 86 2.44 11.36 -0.96
N SER A 87 3.39 11.21 -1.88
CA SER A 87 4.83 11.19 -1.57
C SER A 87 5.34 12.46 -0.90
N HIS A 88 4.59 13.56 -1.02
CA HIS A 88 4.88 14.81 -0.32
C HIS A 88 4.69 14.70 1.21
N TYR A 89 3.92 13.72 1.67
CA TYR A 89 3.57 13.53 3.08
C TYR A 89 4.26 12.32 3.72
N GLY A 90 4.70 11.34 2.94
CA GLY A 90 5.40 10.17 3.45
C GLY A 90 5.85 9.21 2.35
N SER A 91 6.51 8.12 2.75
CA SER A 91 6.97 7.08 1.83
C SER A 91 5.81 6.23 1.30
N ASP A 92 5.80 5.97 0.00
CA ASP A 92 4.75 5.16 -0.66
C ASP A 92 5.07 3.68 -0.63
N TYR A 93 6.35 3.32 -0.59
CA TYR A 93 6.82 1.94 -0.68
C TYR A 93 7.78 1.62 0.47
N ILE A 94 7.69 0.38 0.92
CA ILE A 94 8.56 -0.24 1.90
C ILE A 94 9.22 -1.46 1.25
N ALA A 95 10.49 -1.68 1.53
CA ALA A 95 11.17 -2.94 1.25
C ALA A 95 11.89 -3.46 2.49
N THR A 96 11.76 -4.76 2.75
CA THR A 96 12.50 -5.45 3.82
C THR A 96 13.55 -6.37 3.21
N LEU A 97 14.73 -6.42 3.83
CA LEU A 97 15.74 -7.42 3.56
C LEU A 97 15.94 -8.28 4.80
N CYS A 98 15.65 -9.57 4.66
CA CYS A 98 15.75 -10.52 5.74
C CYS A 98 16.61 -11.74 5.39
N ILE A 99 17.32 -12.29 6.36
CA ILE A 99 18.06 -13.55 6.27
C ILE A 99 17.41 -14.61 7.15
N LYS A 100 17.60 -15.89 6.80
CA LYS A 100 17.14 -17.00 7.64
C LYS A 100 18.09 -17.15 8.82
N LEU A 101 17.53 -17.24 10.03
CA LEU A 101 18.28 -17.64 11.24
C LEU A 101 18.57 -19.14 11.23
#